data_AF-A0A5C6A6N3-F1
#
_entry.id   AF-A0A5C6A6N3-F1
#
_cell.length_a   1.000
_cell.length_b   1.000
_cell.length_c   1.000
_cell.angle_alpha   90.00
_cell.angle_beta   90.00
_cell.angle_gamma   90.00
#
_symmetry.space_group_name_H-M   'P 1'
#
loop_
_entity.id
_entity.type
_entity.pdbx_description
1 polymer ?
#
loop_
_entity_poly.entity_id
_entity_poly.type
_entity_poly.pdbx_seq_one_letter_code
_entity_poly.pdbx_strand_id
1 'polypeptide(L)'
;MNWIRTLRQKWDDWCGDHEMENSIRKHLTQNGYFGSSAKFQAVRLVAVQRPGWLQLYRFEVTARVDPQVPDNAPTPEPEYRQLFGLVREDYRHNQSNVRVFTDEHERKALFLQWSDGLICLRGAKGLVSS
;
A
#
# COMPACT_ATOMS: atom_id res chain seq x y z
N MET A 1 21.88 13.60 16.57
CA MET A 1 21.81 12.42 15.67
C MET A 1 20.39 11.93 15.32
N ASN A 2 19.32 12.20 16.10
CA ASN A 2 17.98 11.62 15.82
C ASN A 2 17.22 12.25 14.63
N TRP A 3 17.46 13.51 14.29
CA TRP A 3 16.71 14.22 13.25
C TRP A 3 16.91 13.66 11.83
N ILE A 4 18.13 13.21 11.49
CA ILE A 4 18.44 12.57 10.19
C ILE A 4 17.69 11.25 10.04
N ARG A 5 17.54 10.49 11.13
CA ARG A 5 16.81 9.22 11.15
C ARG A 5 15.32 9.45 10.94
N THR A 6 14.75 10.47 11.57
CA THR A 6 13.34 10.85 11.40
C THR A 6 13.03 11.36 10.00
N LEU A 7 13.94 12.15 9.40
CA LEU A 7 13.80 12.60 8.01
C LEU A 7 13.88 11.45 7.01
N ARG A 8 14.78 10.49 7.24
CA ARG A 8 14.90 9.28 6.41
C ARG A 8 13.65 8.40 6.51
N GLN A 9 13.10 8.21 7.71
CA GLN A 9 11.83 7.49 7.88
C GLN A 9 10.68 8.21 7.18
N LYS A 10 10.55 9.52 7.35
CA LYS A 10 9.54 10.30 6.61
C LYS A 10 9.67 10.16 5.10
N TRP A 11 10.89 10.10 4.56
CA TRP A 11 11.12 9.87 3.14
C TRP A 11 10.78 8.45 2.69
N ASP A 12 11.04 7.47 3.55
CA ASP A 12 10.75 6.06 3.29
C ASP A 12 9.24 5.75 3.38
N ASP A 13 8.50 6.54 4.15
CA ASP A 13 7.05 6.46 4.34
C ASP A 13 6.27 7.38 3.38
N TRP A 14 6.96 8.27 2.67
CA TRP A 14 6.33 9.23 1.77
C TRP A 14 6.00 8.60 0.42
N CYS A 15 4.70 8.55 0.13
CA CYS A 15 4.11 8.07 -1.13
C CYS A 15 4.46 8.97 -2.34
N GLY A 16 4.81 10.24 -2.11
CA GLY A 16 5.12 11.22 -3.17
C GLY A 16 3.91 11.69 -3.98
N ASP A 17 2.83 10.91 -4.00
CA ASP A 17 1.61 11.12 -4.78
C ASP A 17 0.37 11.08 -3.86
N HIS A 18 -0.34 12.22 -3.80
CA HIS A 18 -1.54 12.39 -2.98
C HIS A 18 -2.76 11.66 -3.56
N GLU A 19 -2.84 11.50 -4.88
CA GLU A 19 -3.95 10.79 -5.52
C GLU A 19 -3.86 9.29 -5.25
N MET A 20 -2.65 8.73 -5.34
CA MET A 20 -2.39 7.34 -4.95
C MET A 20 -2.68 7.12 -3.45
N GLU A 21 -2.27 8.02 -2.58
CA GLU A 21 -2.59 7.88 -1.15
C GLU A 21 -4.11 7.87 -0.92
N ASN A 22 -4.84 8.78 -1.57
CA ASN A 22 -6.30 8.84 -1.49
C ASN A 22 -6.97 7.59 -2.07
N SER A 23 -6.44 7.02 -3.17
CA SER A 23 -6.97 5.80 -3.76
C SER A 23 -6.83 4.62 -2.78
N ILE A 24 -5.68 4.51 -2.10
CA ILE A 24 -5.46 3.49 -1.08
C ILE A 24 -6.36 3.70 0.13
N ARG A 25 -6.47 4.93 0.65
CA ARG A 25 -7.37 5.24 1.78
C ARG A 25 -8.82 4.90 1.45
N LYS A 26 -9.29 5.25 0.25
CA LYS A 26 -10.64 4.89 -0.23
C LYS A 26 -10.81 3.37 -0.31
N HIS A 27 -9.81 2.66 -0.83
CA HIS A 27 -9.83 1.20 -0.90
C HIS A 27 -9.91 0.57 0.50
N LEU A 28 -9.15 1.08 1.49
CA LEU A 28 -9.22 0.61 2.88
C LEU A 28 -10.63 0.79 3.46
N THR A 29 -11.24 1.97 3.28
CA THR A 29 -12.62 2.24 3.71
C THR A 29 -13.62 1.27 3.12
N GLN A 30 -13.48 0.95 1.83
CA GLN A 30 -14.36 -0.01 1.15
C GLN A 30 -14.19 -1.46 1.64
N ASN A 31 -13.07 -1.78 2.30
CA ASN A 31 -12.73 -3.13 2.75
C ASN A 31 -12.76 -3.28 4.28
N GLY A 32 -13.54 -2.44 4.98
CA GLY A 32 -13.78 -2.60 6.42
C GLY A 32 -12.67 -2.03 7.32
N TYR A 33 -11.94 -1.00 6.85
CA TYR A 33 -10.93 -0.30 7.64
C TYR A 33 -11.16 1.21 7.65
N PHE A 34 -10.78 1.90 8.72
CA PHE A 34 -10.80 3.37 8.76
C PHE A 34 -9.64 3.98 7.95
N GLY A 35 -9.84 4.12 6.64
CA GLY A 35 -8.85 4.64 5.69
C GLY A 35 -8.30 6.03 6.03
N SER A 36 -9.08 6.92 6.64
CA SER A 36 -8.64 8.27 7.04
C SER A 36 -7.57 8.26 8.14
N SER A 37 -7.55 7.22 8.98
CA SER A 37 -6.60 7.07 10.10
C SER A 37 -5.41 6.16 9.78
N ALA A 38 -5.37 5.61 8.57
CA ALA A 38 -4.35 4.67 8.15
C ALA A 38 -2.95 5.30 8.14
N LYS A 39 -1.96 4.57 8.67
CA LYS A 39 -0.56 4.98 8.73
C LYS A 39 0.25 4.20 7.71
N PHE A 40 0.70 4.88 6.66
CA PHE A 40 1.49 4.29 5.59
C PHE A 40 2.95 4.14 5.97
N GLN A 41 3.55 3.07 5.46
CA GLN A 41 4.94 2.71 5.66
C GLN A 41 5.50 2.13 4.36
N ALA A 42 6.81 2.33 4.15
CA ALA A 42 7.56 1.66 3.09
C ALA A 42 6.94 1.74 1.67
N VAL A 43 6.34 2.88 1.33
CA VAL A 43 5.75 3.11 0.00
C VAL A 43 6.86 3.23 -1.03
N ARG A 44 6.96 2.28 -1.97
CA ARG A 44 8.09 2.18 -2.90
C ARG A 44 7.67 1.72 -4.27
N LEU A 45 8.19 2.38 -5.31
CA LEU A 45 8.17 1.85 -6.67
C LEU A 45 9.04 0.59 -6.74
N VAL A 46 8.45 -0.52 -7.17
CA VAL A 46 9.07 -1.85 -7.20
C VAL A 46 9.18 -2.43 -8.59
N ALA A 47 8.32 -2.05 -9.54
CA ALA A 47 8.46 -2.43 -10.94
C ALA A 47 7.90 -1.35 -11.87
N VAL A 48 8.41 -1.27 -13.09
CA VAL A 48 8.01 -0.26 -14.07
C VAL A 48 8.14 -0.74 -15.51
N GLN A 49 7.26 -0.27 -16.40
CA GLN A 49 7.42 -0.35 -17.85
C GLN A 49 7.99 0.96 -18.37
N ARG A 50 9.06 0.94 -19.16
CA ARG A 50 9.56 2.16 -19.82
C ARG A 50 8.60 2.62 -20.93
N PRO A 51 8.41 3.94 -21.13
CA PRO A 51 9.06 5.07 -20.45
C PRO A 51 8.48 5.49 -19.08
N GLY A 52 7.59 4.70 -18.46
CA GLY A 52 7.07 4.96 -17.10
C GLY A 52 5.55 4.84 -16.96
N TRP A 53 4.86 4.38 -18.01
CA TRP A 53 3.39 4.35 -18.08
C TRP A 53 2.71 3.38 -17.12
N LEU A 54 3.37 2.26 -16.86
CA LEU A 54 2.87 1.23 -15.96
C LEU A 54 3.84 1.11 -14.80
N GLN A 55 3.36 1.37 -13.60
CA GLN A 55 4.16 1.40 -12.38
C GLN A 55 3.53 0.54 -11.31
N LEU A 56 4.37 -0.14 -10.55
CA LEU A 56 3.96 -0.92 -9.39
C LEU A 56 4.61 -0.39 -8.14
N TYR A 57 3.78 -0.11 -7.15
CA TYR A 57 4.19 0.30 -5.82
C TYR A 57 3.86 -0.79 -4.82
N ARG A 58 4.79 -1.07 -3.91
CA ARG A 58 4.47 -1.77 -2.67
C ARG A 58 4.24 -0.75 -1.58
N PHE A 59 3.42 -1.10 -0.61
CA PHE A 59 3.31 -0.37 0.64
C PHE A 59 2.99 -1.32 1.79
N GLU A 60 3.15 -0.81 2.99
CA GLU A 60 2.64 -1.38 4.22
C GLU A 60 1.76 -0.34 4.89
N VAL A 61 0.72 -0.79 5.60
CA VAL A 61 -0.19 0.13 6.25
C VAL A 61 -0.72 -0.48 7.55
N THR A 62 -0.64 0.29 8.63
CA THR A 62 -1.38 -0.01 9.84
C THR A 62 -2.74 0.68 9.77
N ALA A 63 -3.83 -0.08 9.79
CA ALA A 63 -5.19 0.45 9.67
C ALA A 63 -6.07 -0.05 10.82
N ARG A 64 -6.95 0.83 11.32
CA ARG A 64 -7.96 0.46 12.32
C ARG A 64 -9.09 -0.29 11.63
N VAL A 65 -9.54 -1.40 12.20
CA VAL A 65 -10.70 -2.16 11.72
C VAL A 65 -11.97 -1.32 11.94
N ASP A 66 -12.84 -1.25 10.93
CA ASP A 66 -14.20 -0.73 11.07
C ASP A 66 -15.12 -1.87 11.49
N PRO A 67 -15.56 -1.91 12.76
CA PRO A 67 -16.32 -3.03 13.30
C PRO A 67 -17.77 -3.09 12.79
N GLN A 68 -18.22 -2.12 11.96
CA GLN A 68 -19.55 -2.10 11.34
C GLN A 68 -20.69 -2.38 12.34
N VAL A 69 -20.55 -1.87 13.57
CA VAL A 69 -21.52 -2.11 14.65
C VAL A 69 -22.64 -1.05 14.57
N PRO A 70 -23.92 -1.42 14.73
CA PRO A 70 -25.02 -0.44 14.80
C PRO A 70 -24.81 0.57 15.93
N ASP A 71 -25.26 1.82 15.70
CA ASP A 71 -25.06 2.98 16.58
C ASP A 71 -25.51 2.78 18.04
N ASN A 72 -26.37 1.80 18.30
CA ASN A 72 -26.92 1.49 19.63
C ASN A 72 -26.13 0.44 20.42
N ALA A 73 -25.00 -0.04 19.90
CA ALA A 73 -24.15 -1.00 20.58
C ALA A 73 -22.99 -0.31 21.33
N PRO A 74 -22.42 -0.95 22.37
CA PRO A 74 -21.19 -0.47 23.00
C PRO A 74 -20.07 -0.32 21.97
N THR A 75 -19.36 0.81 21.99
CA THR A 75 -18.22 1.02 21.09
C THR A 75 -17.14 -0.01 21.43
N PRO A 76 -16.78 -0.91 20.49
CA PRO A 76 -15.73 -1.89 20.75
C PRO A 76 -14.37 -1.21 20.86
N GLU A 77 -13.44 -1.87 21.53
CA GLU A 77 -12.06 -1.40 21.60
C GLU A 77 -11.42 -1.31 20.21
N PRO A 78 -10.57 -0.30 19.96
CA PRO A 78 -9.97 -0.10 18.65
C PRO A 78 -8.98 -1.23 18.31
N GLU A 79 -9.34 -2.07 17.36
CA GLU A 79 -8.44 -3.08 16.77
C GLU A 79 -7.65 -2.47 15.60
N TYR A 80 -6.33 -2.69 15.59
CA TYR A 80 -5.44 -2.27 14.51
C TYR A 80 -4.83 -3.49 13.84
N ARG A 81 -4.76 -3.47 12.50
CA ARG A 81 -4.13 -4.52 11.70
C ARG A 81 -2.99 -3.95 10.87
N GLN A 82 -1.92 -4.73 10.78
CA GLN A 82 -0.88 -4.52 9.78
C GLN A 82 -1.33 -5.17 8.47
N LEU A 83 -1.25 -4.41 7.39
CA LEU A 83 -1.64 -4.86 6.06
C LEU A 83 -0.50 -4.63 5.07
N PHE A 84 -0.45 -5.51 4.07
CA PHE A 84 0.52 -5.50 3.00
C PHE A 84 -0.17 -5.10 1.70
N GLY A 85 0.35 -4.07 1.02
CA GLY A 85 -0.30 -3.46 -0.12
C GLY A 85 0.49 -3.51 -1.42
N LEU A 86 -0.24 -3.54 -2.53
CA LEU A 86 0.25 -3.29 -3.87
C LEU A 86 -0.66 -2.31 -4.60
N VAL A 87 -0.05 -1.38 -5.33
CA VAL A 87 -0.73 -0.51 -6.29
C VAL A 87 -0.14 -0.74 -7.66
N ARG A 88 -1.00 -0.89 -8.67
CA ARG A 88 -0.64 -0.88 -10.09
C ARG A 88 -1.28 0.33 -10.74
N GLU A 89 -0.43 1.29 -11.12
CA GLU A 89 -0.82 2.53 -11.80
C GLU A 89 -0.56 2.39 -13.29
N ASP A 90 -1.61 2.51 -14.11
CA ASP A 90 -1.54 2.64 -15.56
C ASP A 90 -1.97 4.05 -15.98
N TYR A 91 -0.98 4.91 -16.20
CA TYR A 91 -1.17 6.31 -16.57
C TYR A 91 -1.73 6.48 -18.00
N ARG A 92 -1.63 5.47 -18.87
CA ARG A 92 -2.21 5.57 -20.23
C ARG A 92 -3.73 5.52 -20.20
N HIS A 93 -4.27 4.76 -19.25
CA HIS A 93 -5.70 4.53 -19.10
C HIS A 93 -6.29 5.24 -17.88
N ASN A 94 -5.47 5.97 -17.12
CA ASN A 94 -5.84 6.58 -15.84
C ASN A 94 -6.45 5.55 -14.87
N GLN A 95 -5.81 4.38 -14.76
CA GLN A 95 -6.31 3.26 -13.96
C GLN A 95 -5.37 2.98 -12.77
N SER A 96 -5.89 3.14 -11.56
CA SER A 96 -5.23 2.75 -10.32
C SER A 96 -5.88 1.47 -9.76
N ASN A 97 -5.10 0.41 -9.64
CA ASN A 97 -5.54 -0.85 -9.05
C ASN A 97 -4.84 -1.07 -7.70
N VAL A 98 -5.59 -0.91 -6.62
CA VAL A 98 -5.12 -1.14 -5.25
C VAL A 98 -5.56 -2.52 -4.76
N ARG A 99 -4.63 -3.23 -4.10
CA ARG A 99 -4.90 -4.46 -3.36
C ARG A 99 -4.20 -4.42 -2.00
N VAL A 100 -4.89 -4.89 -0.97
CA VAL A 100 -4.37 -5.04 0.40
C VAL A 100 -4.59 -6.46 0.89
N PHE A 101 -3.63 -6.96 1.66
CA PHE A 101 -3.56 -8.33 2.14
C PHE A 101 -3.22 -8.34 3.62
N THR A 102 -3.72 -9.33 4.36
CA THR A 102 -3.27 -9.61 5.72
C THR A 102 -2.00 -10.46 5.74
N ASP A 103 -1.73 -11.19 4.66
CA ASP A 103 -0.55 -12.03 4.49
C ASP A 103 0.41 -11.44 3.43
N GLU A 104 1.69 -11.39 3.77
CA GLU A 104 2.74 -10.97 2.85
C GLU A 104 2.91 -11.93 1.66
N HIS A 105 2.64 -13.23 1.84
CA HIS A 105 2.76 -14.22 0.78
C HIS A 105 1.76 -13.97 -0.36
N GLU A 106 0.53 -13.55 -0.04
CA GLU A 106 -0.49 -13.19 -1.03
C GLU A 106 -0.06 -11.96 -1.85
N ARG A 107 0.48 -10.94 -1.16
CA ARG A 107 1.07 -9.77 -1.82
C ARG A 107 2.17 -10.20 -2.80
N LYS A 108 3.04 -11.10 -2.37
CA LYS A 108 4.16 -11.58 -3.18
C LYS A 108 3.69 -12.34 -4.42
N ALA A 109 2.69 -13.21 -4.28
CA ALA A 109 2.11 -13.93 -5.41
C ALA A 109 1.51 -12.97 -6.44
N LEU A 110 0.75 -11.95 -6.00
CA LEU A 110 0.18 -10.95 -6.90
C LEU A 110 1.27 -10.08 -7.55
N PHE A 111 2.32 -9.73 -6.80
CA PHE A 111 3.45 -8.98 -7.37
C PHE A 111 4.07 -9.74 -8.55
N LEU A 112 4.33 -11.04 -8.42
CA LEU A 112 4.90 -11.84 -9.50
C LEU A 112 4.01 -11.81 -10.75
N GLN A 113 2.69 -11.91 -10.58
CA GLN A 113 1.73 -11.83 -11.68
C GLN A 113 1.72 -10.43 -12.33
N TRP A 114 1.67 -9.37 -11.54
CA TRP A 114 1.57 -8.00 -12.07
C TRP A 114 2.90 -7.46 -12.61
N SER A 115 4.02 -7.99 -12.14
CA SER A 115 5.37 -7.62 -12.57
C SER A 115 5.84 -8.35 -13.83
N ASP A 116 5.05 -9.28 -14.36
CA ASP A 116 5.39 -9.99 -15.59
C ASP A 116 5.63 -9.02 -16.75
N GLY A 117 6.76 -9.20 -17.45
CA GLY A 117 7.22 -8.30 -18.50
C GLY A 117 7.68 -6.90 -18.05
N LEU A 118 7.78 -6.62 -16.73
CA LEU A 118 8.22 -5.34 -16.18
C LEU A 118 9.64 -5.36 -15.65
N ILE A 119 10.25 -4.18 -15.62
CA ILE A 119 11.57 -3.99 -15.03
C ILE A 119 11.41 -3.90 -13.52
N CYS A 120 11.84 -4.94 -12.80
CA CYS A 120 11.88 -4.95 -11.34
C CYS A 120 13.03 -4.07 -10.83
N LEU A 121 12.71 -3.19 -9.88
CA LEU A 121 13.66 -2.24 -9.28
C LEU A 121 14.24 -2.80 -7.98
N ARG A 122 15.26 -2.13 -7.42
CA ARG A 122 15.88 -2.51 -6.13
C ARG A 122 14.86 -2.61 -4.99
N GLY A 123 13.78 -1.83 -5.05
CA GLY A 123 12.68 -1.88 -4.09
C GLY A 123 11.93 -3.22 -4.06
N ALA A 124 12.04 -4.04 -5.11
CA ALA A 124 11.38 -5.35 -5.18
C ALA A 124 12.08 -6.44 -4.35
N LYS A 125 13.23 -6.15 -3.71
CA LYS A 125 13.89 -7.11 -2.81
C LYS A 125 12.92 -7.59 -1.72
N GLY A 126 12.80 -8.91 -1.56
CA GLY A 126 11.80 -9.59 -0.72
C GLY A 126 10.56 -10.07 -1.49
N LEU A 127 10.20 -9.42 -2.60
CA LEU A 127 9.07 -9.80 -3.45
C LEU A 127 9.45 -10.79 -4.57
N VAL A 128 10.69 -10.74 -5.06
CA VAL A 128 11.16 -11.56 -6.20
C VAL A 128 11.88 -12.84 -5.80
N SER A 129 12.42 -12.90 -4.58
CA SER A 129 13.25 -14.02 -4.10
C SER A 129 12.37 -15.19 -3.67
N SER A 130 12.37 -16.28 -4.44
CA SER A 130 11.87 -17.60 -3.99
C SER A 130 12.68 -18.10 -2.80
#